data_AF-A0A662IMX0-F1
#
_entry.id   AF-A0A662IMX0-F1
#
_cell.length_a   1.000
_cell.length_b   1.000
_cell.length_c   1.000
_cell.angle_alpha   90.00
_cell.angle_beta   90.00
_cell.angle_gamma   90.00
#
_symmetry.space_group_name_H-M   'P 1'
#
loop_
_entity.id
_entity.type
_entity.pdbx_description
1 polymer ?
#
loop_
_entity_poly.entity_id
_entity_poly.type
_entity_poly.pdbx_seq_one_letter_code
_entity_poly.pdbx_strand_id
1 'polypeptide(L)'
;MIIGGKATKRSRYGFAIEEQMKGTIEATKVVSEAGLKIHVIDAEWRMNDVLPGELENLLGLFPDVRTFVTIAARRRDVDQLLKLYLPIMEETGNAGLCIVAGNKVYLESDEASASPYKSVKRVLEQVYGRISRILLGVEGLEKHVNEIIKSYPELKLFFLYDEEKLGFIEDYAKEGVESAVYVPYAVDKPLNDIVKMLADYALRRRWLKEKLKSMGYN
;
A
#
# COMPACT_ATOMS: atom_id res chain seq x y z
N MET A 1 -13.34 9.98 -14.58
CA MET A 1 -11.98 9.93 -15.18
C MET A 1 -11.15 8.95 -14.36
N ILE A 2 -10.51 7.96 -14.99
CA ILE A 2 -9.63 7.02 -14.28
C ILE A 2 -8.36 7.77 -13.88
N ILE A 3 -8.01 7.72 -12.60
CA ILE A 3 -6.78 8.32 -12.09
C ILE A 3 -5.74 7.21 -11.94
N GLY A 4 -4.70 7.26 -12.76
CA GLY A 4 -3.59 6.32 -12.72
C GLY A 4 -2.51 6.68 -11.69
N GLY A 5 -1.73 5.68 -11.30
CA GLY A 5 -0.62 5.85 -10.37
C GLY A 5 0.42 4.75 -10.44
N LYS A 6 1.47 4.90 -9.63
CA LYS A 6 2.56 3.94 -9.49
C LYS A 6 2.75 3.60 -8.02
N ALA A 7 3.01 2.33 -7.70
CA ALA A 7 3.54 1.96 -6.39
C ALA A 7 5.03 1.65 -6.46
N THR A 8 5.75 1.89 -5.36
CA THR A 8 7.20 1.68 -5.27
C THR A 8 7.59 1.01 -3.97
N LYS A 9 8.58 0.13 -4.04
CA LYS A 9 9.29 -0.45 -2.89
C LYS A 9 10.63 0.25 -2.75
N ARG A 10 10.90 0.83 -1.59
CA ARG A 10 12.16 1.58 -1.34
C ARG A 10 13.36 0.66 -1.26
N SER A 11 13.17 -0.59 -0.85
CA SER A 11 14.23 -1.61 -0.87
C SER A 11 14.85 -1.84 -2.26
N ARG A 12 14.17 -1.45 -3.35
CA ARG A 12 14.65 -1.58 -4.72
C ARG A 12 15.66 -0.50 -5.11
N TYR A 13 15.78 0.58 -4.34
CA TYR A 13 16.68 1.70 -4.66
C TYR A 13 18.06 1.57 -4.01
N GLY A 14 18.20 0.71 -3.00
CA GLY A 14 19.45 0.54 -2.27
C GLY A 14 19.22 0.32 -0.77
N PHE A 15 20.32 0.12 -0.05
CA PHE A 15 20.28 -0.09 1.40
C PHE A 15 20.49 1.21 2.18
N ALA A 16 21.14 2.21 1.58
CA ALA A 16 21.36 3.48 2.25
C ALA A 16 20.10 4.36 2.20
N ILE A 17 19.84 5.07 3.30
CA ILE A 17 18.71 6.01 3.41
C ILE A 17 18.74 7.05 2.28
N GLU A 18 19.93 7.56 1.96
CA GLU A 18 20.11 8.55 0.89
C GLU A 18 19.70 8.00 -0.50
N GLU A 19 20.05 6.75 -0.80
CA GLU A 19 19.66 6.08 -2.04
C GLU A 19 18.15 5.89 -2.11
N GLN A 20 17.55 5.45 -0.99
CA GLN A 20 16.11 5.27 -0.90
C GLN A 20 15.35 6.60 -1.04
N MET A 21 15.86 7.68 -0.45
CA MET A 21 15.30 9.03 -0.60
C MET A 21 15.38 9.48 -2.07
N LYS A 22 16.57 9.43 -2.69
CA LYS A 22 16.78 9.81 -4.09
C LYS A 22 15.89 9.00 -5.04
N GLY A 23 15.83 7.68 -4.86
CA GLY A 23 14.99 6.81 -5.68
C GLY A 23 13.48 7.07 -5.48
N THR A 24 13.06 7.48 -4.28
CA THR A 24 11.66 7.85 -4.03
C THR A 24 11.29 9.13 -4.77
N ILE A 25 12.14 10.17 -4.68
CA ILE A 25 11.97 11.45 -5.41
C ILE A 25 11.92 11.20 -6.92
N GLU A 26 12.86 10.42 -7.45
CA GLU A 26 12.89 10.13 -8.89
C GLU A 26 11.63 9.36 -9.34
N ALA A 27 11.14 8.43 -8.53
CA ALA A 27 9.91 7.74 -8.86
C ALA A 27 8.67 8.65 -8.85
N THR A 28 8.58 9.60 -7.92
CA THR A 28 7.49 10.60 -7.91
C THR A 28 7.59 11.55 -9.09
N LYS A 29 8.81 11.93 -9.48
CA LYS A 29 9.06 12.71 -10.69
C LYS A 29 8.54 11.98 -11.93
N VAL A 30 8.87 10.69 -12.09
CA VAL A 30 8.36 9.86 -13.19
C VAL A 30 6.82 9.80 -13.18
N VAL A 31 6.18 9.70 -12.01
CA VAL A 31 4.71 9.76 -11.90
C VAL A 31 4.18 11.08 -12.44
N SER A 32 4.78 12.20 -12.03
CA SER A 32 4.40 13.54 -12.49
C SER A 32 4.57 13.71 -14.01
N GLU A 33 5.75 13.37 -14.54
CA GLU A 33 6.10 13.51 -15.96
C GLU A 33 5.25 12.62 -16.87
N ALA A 34 4.86 11.44 -16.39
CA ALA A 34 3.95 10.54 -17.10
C ALA A 34 2.48 10.99 -17.07
N GLY A 35 2.16 12.12 -16.43
CA GLY A 35 0.79 12.61 -16.26
C GLY A 35 -0.07 11.78 -15.30
N LEU A 36 0.54 10.86 -14.56
CA LEU A 36 -0.12 10.12 -13.47
C LEU A 36 -0.31 11.06 -12.27
N LYS A 37 -1.20 10.71 -11.36
CA LYS A 37 -1.54 11.58 -10.21
C LYS A 37 -1.36 10.93 -8.85
N ILE A 38 -1.02 9.65 -8.81
CA ILE A 38 -0.92 8.88 -7.57
C ILE A 38 0.45 8.21 -7.49
N HIS A 39 1.12 8.39 -6.36
CA HIS A 39 2.30 7.62 -5.99
C HIS A 39 2.02 6.90 -4.67
N VAL A 40 2.09 5.58 -4.66
CA VAL A 40 1.98 4.75 -3.45
C VAL A 40 3.38 4.29 -3.05
N ILE A 41 3.76 4.50 -1.80
CA ILE A 41 5.01 3.99 -1.26
C ILE A 41 4.66 2.77 -0.40
N ASP A 42 5.11 1.58 -0.83
CA ASP A 42 4.77 0.30 -0.20
C ASP A 42 5.42 0.17 1.18
N ALA A 43 4.70 -0.46 2.10
CA ALA A 43 5.24 -0.84 3.40
C ALA A 43 6.12 -2.09 3.27
N GLU A 44 7.33 -2.03 3.79
CA GLU A 44 8.31 -3.12 3.84
C GLU A 44 8.82 -3.29 5.29
N TRP A 45 10.11 -3.56 5.50
CA TRP A 45 10.71 -3.53 6.83
C TRP A 45 10.79 -2.10 7.36
N ARG A 46 10.87 -1.95 8.70
CA ARG A 46 10.95 -0.63 9.36
C ARG A 46 12.06 0.27 8.80
N MET A 47 13.19 -0.33 8.45
CA MET A 47 14.35 0.36 7.87
C MET A 47 14.07 0.98 6.49
N ASN A 48 12.95 0.66 5.85
CA ASN A 48 12.55 1.19 4.54
C ASN A 48 11.46 2.26 4.65
N ASP A 49 10.98 2.59 5.85
CA ASP A 49 9.93 3.61 6.02
C ASP A 49 10.41 4.99 5.59
N VAL A 50 9.52 5.75 4.96
CA VAL A 50 9.79 7.16 4.61
C VAL A 50 9.92 7.96 5.90
N LEU A 51 11.04 8.63 6.11
CA LEU A 51 11.20 9.46 7.30
C LEU A 51 10.32 10.72 7.18
N PRO A 52 9.85 11.31 8.29
CA PRO A 52 8.94 12.47 8.24
C PRO A 52 9.49 13.65 7.42
N GLY A 53 10.77 14.01 7.59
CA GLY A 53 11.40 15.07 6.78
C GLY A 53 11.58 14.69 5.30
N GLU A 54 11.73 13.40 4.98
CA GLU A 54 11.74 12.93 3.59
C GLU A 54 10.36 13.10 2.95
N LEU A 55 9.30 12.78 3.70
CA LEU A 55 7.93 12.94 3.26
C LEU A 55 7.60 14.41 3.02
N GLU A 56 7.90 15.29 3.97
CA GLU A 56 7.67 16.74 3.82
C GLU A 56 8.37 17.30 2.58
N ASN A 57 9.66 16.98 2.40
CA ASN A 57 10.41 17.38 1.20
C ASN A 57 9.78 16.84 -0.10
N LEU A 58 9.39 15.56 -0.11
CA LEU A 58 8.76 14.95 -1.29
C LEU A 58 7.46 15.66 -1.68
N LEU A 59 6.60 15.97 -0.70
CA LEU A 59 5.32 16.61 -0.92
C LEU A 59 5.48 18.06 -1.40
N GLY A 60 6.50 18.77 -0.89
CA GLY A 60 6.85 20.12 -1.34
C GLY A 60 7.40 20.16 -2.77
N LEU A 61 8.18 19.15 -3.17
CA LEU A 61 8.71 19.03 -4.53
C LEU A 61 7.64 18.66 -5.56
N PHE A 62 6.61 17.91 -5.16
CA PHE A 62 5.58 17.39 -6.07
C PHE A 62 4.15 17.68 -5.57
N PRO A 63 3.73 18.95 -5.48
CA PRO A 63 2.42 19.34 -4.92
C PRO A 63 1.23 18.72 -5.68
N ASP A 64 1.39 18.50 -7.00
CA ASP A 64 0.33 17.96 -7.87
C ASP A 64 0.20 16.42 -7.85
N VAL A 65 1.13 15.72 -7.18
CA VAL A 65 1.10 14.26 -7.05
C VAL A 65 0.53 13.87 -5.69
N ARG A 66 -0.53 13.06 -5.70
CA ARG A 66 -1.10 12.50 -4.48
C ARG A 66 -0.23 11.36 -3.98
N THR A 67 0.41 11.55 -2.84
CA THR A 67 1.31 10.54 -2.27
C THR A 67 0.63 9.76 -1.15
N PHE A 68 0.59 8.44 -1.27
CA PHE A 68 0.09 7.55 -0.24
C PHE A 68 1.25 6.80 0.40
N VAL A 69 1.47 7.04 1.70
CA VAL A 69 2.40 6.24 2.50
C VAL A 69 1.66 5.02 3.00
N THR A 70 2.15 3.83 2.67
CA THR A 70 1.53 2.59 3.14
C THR A 70 1.98 2.31 4.57
N ILE A 71 1.05 2.00 5.46
CA ILE A 71 1.33 1.59 6.83
C ILE A 71 0.80 0.20 7.12
N ALA A 72 1.64 -0.63 7.76
CA ALA A 72 1.24 -1.93 8.24
C ALA A 72 0.64 -1.81 9.65
N ALA A 73 -0.68 -1.95 9.75
CA ALA A 73 -1.43 -1.69 10.99
C ALA A 73 -1.04 -2.60 12.17
N ARG A 74 -0.51 -3.80 11.88
CA ARG A 74 -0.03 -4.75 12.90
C ARG A 74 1.33 -4.40 13.49
N ARG A 75 2.03 -3.41 12.94
CA ARG A 75 3.30 -2.97 13.52
C ARG A 75 3.11 -2.35 14.89
N ARG A 76 4.03 -2.66 15.80
CA ARG A 76 4.05 -2.15 17.18
C ARG A 76 4.29 -0.64 17.25
N ASP A 77 5.00 -0.10 16.27
CA ASP A 77 5.39 1.31 16.18
C ASP A 77 4.42 2.14 15.32
N VAL A 78 3.29 1.57 14.88
CA VAL A 78 2.33 2.27 14.00
C VAL A 78 1.81 3.56 14.63
N ASP A 79 1.52 3.58 15.92
CA ASP A 79 1.01 4.77 16.60
C ASP A 79 2.04 5.90 16.63
N GLN A 80 3.34 5.56 16.71
CA GLN A 80 4.43 6.54 16.62
C GLN A 80 4.56 7.08 15.19
N LEU A 81 4.49 6.22 14.17
CA LEU A 81 4.50 6.65 12.77
C LEU A 81 3.34 7.59 12.45
N LEU A 82 2.13 7.27 12.92
CA LEU A 82 0.95 8.11 12.73
C LEU A 82 1.12 9.50 13.37
N LYS A 83 1.67 9.57 14.59
CA LYS A 83 1.95 10.86 15.25
C LYS A 83 2.89 11.74 14.44
N LEU A 84 3.81 11.15 13.69
CA LEU A 84 4.78 11.87 12.88
C LEU A 84 4.23 12.23 11.49
N TYR A 85 3.47 11.34 10.86
CA TYR A 85 2.94 11.57 9.51
C TYR A 85 1.70 12.45 9.46
N LEU A 86 0.76 12.30 10.39
CA LEU A 86 -0.53 12.98 10.30
C LEU A 86 -0.41 14.51 10.24
N PRO A 87 0.41 15.19 11.06
CA PRO A 87 0.57 16.64 10.97
C PRO A 87 1.04 17.10 9.57
N ILE A 88 2.00 16.39 8.98
CA ILE A 88 2.54 16.69 7.64
C ILE A 88 1.44 16.51 6.59
N MET A 89 0.65 15.44 6.69
CA MET A 89 -0.42 15.15 5.73
C MET A 89 -1.59 16.14 5.83
N GLU A 90 -1.91 16.58 7.05
CA GLU A 90 -2.93 17.59 7.33
C GLU A 90 -2.53 18.95 6.75
N GLU A 91 -1.27 19.35 6.93
CA GLU A 91 -0.75 20.65 6.45
C GLU A 91 -0.64 20.71 4.92
N THR A 92 -0.07 19.68 4.30
CA THR A 92 0.21 19.67 2.85
C THR A 92 -1.02 19.38 2.00
N GLY A 93 -1.96 18.59 2.52
CA GLY A 93 -3.23 18.28 1.85
C GLY A 93 -3.13 17.44 0.57
N ASN A 94 -1.94 17.11 0.06
CA ASN A 94 -1.71 16.24 -1.10
C ASN A 94 -1.20 14.83 -0.71
N ALA A 95 -1.21 14.49 0.57
CA ALA A 95 -0.82 13.18 1.07
C ALA A 95 -2.00 12.38 1.63
N GLY A 96 -1.80 11.07 1.79
CA GLY A 96 -2.75 10.16 2.41
C GLY A 96 -2.08 8.88 2.92
N LEU A 97 -2.88 7.99 3.49
CA LEU A 97 -2.42 6.69 3.99
C LEU A 97 -2.98 5.55 3.14
N CYS A 98 -2.15 4.55 2.88
CA CYS A 98 -2.61 3.23 2.46
C CYS A 98 -2.48 2.26 3.64
N ILE A 99 -3.59 1.95 4.30
CA ILE A 99 -3.60 1.12 5.50
C ILE A 99 -3.76 -0.32 5.09
N VAL A 100 -2.80 -1.17 5.48
CA VAL A 100 -2.84 -2.60 5.22
C VAL A 100 -2.68 -3.37 6.53
N ALA A 101 -3.15 -4.62 6.58
CA ALA A 101 -2.89 -5.49 7.72
C ALA A 101 -1.37 -5.75 7.95
N GLY A 102 -0.56 -5.60 6.90
CA GLY A 102 0.88 -5.85 6.90
C GLY A 102 1.20 -7.28 6.46
N ASN A 103 2.14 -7.43 5.53
CA ASN A 103 2.59 -8.74 5.08
C ASN A 103 3.45 -9.40 6.16
N LYS A 104 3.18 -10.66 6.51
CA LYS A 104 3.92 -11.39 7.54
C LYS A 104 5.44 -11.46 7.29
N VAL A 105 5.88 -11.37 6.05
CA VAL A 105 7.33 -11.38 5.71
C VAL A 105 8.08 -10.14 6.19
N TYR A 106 7.37 -9.03 6.44
CA TYR A 106 7.95 -7.76 6.88
C TYR A 106 7.64 -7.46 8.35
N LEU A 107 6.99 -8.38 9.06
CA LEU A 107 6.57 -8.21 10.44
C LEU A 107 7.40 -9.10 11.35
N GLU A 108 7.62 -8.64 12.58
CA GLU A 108 8.13 -9.49 13.65
C GLU A 108 7.11 -10.58 14.01
N SER A 109 7.55 -11.63 14.72
CA SER A 109 6.68 -12.78 15.04
C SER A 109 5.45 -12.41 15.87
N ASP A 110 5.62 -11.53 16.85
CA ASP A 110 4.54 -11.02 17.70
C ASP A 110 3.56 -10.16 16.91
N GLU A 111 4.06 -9.25 16.07
CA GLU A 111 3.25 -8.45 15.14
C GLU A 111 2.47 -9.32 14.14
N ALA A 112 3.12 -10.34 13.59
CA ALA A 112 2.51 -11.26 12.63
C ALA A 112 1.40 -12.11 13.26
N SER A 113 1.41 -12.28 14.58
CA SER A 113 0.39 -12.99 15.36
C SER A 113 -0.82 -12.13 15.73
N ALA A 114 -0.68 -10.79 15.71
CA ALA A 114 -1.77 -9.87 16.01
C ALA A 114 -2.93 -10.00 15.01
N SER A 115 -4.14 -9.76 15.49
CA SER A 115 -5.37 -9.80 14.69
C SER A 115 -5.34 -8.71 13.60
N PRO A 116 -5.39 -9.08 12.30
CA PRO A 116 -5.43 -8.11 11.20
C PRO A 116 -6.55 -7.08 11.36
N TYR A 117 -7.77 -7.56 11.63
CA TYR A 117 -8.95 -6.71 11.74
C TYR A 117 -8.85 -5.72 12.90
N LYS A 118 -8.54 -6.20 14.13
CA LYS A 118 -8.44 -5.31 15.30
C LYS A 118 -7.35 -4.26 15.13
N SER A 119 -6.21 -4.63 14.55
CA SER A 119 -5.12 -3.70 14.29
C SER A 119 -5.50 -2.63 13.26
N VAL A 120 -6.13 -3.01 12.15
CA VAL A 120 -6.60 -2.06 11.14
C VAL A 120 -7.66 -1.13 11.70
N LYS A 121 -8.64 -1.66 12.44
CA LYS A 121 -9.68 -0.85 13.09
C LYS A 121 -9.08 0.20 14.04
N ARG A 122 -8.14 -0.20 14.90
CA ARG A 122 -7.42 0.72 15.81
C ARG A 122 -6.72 1.86 15.06
N VAL A 123 -6.12 1.57 13.90
CA VAL A 123 -5.49 2.59 13.06
C VAL A 123 -6.55 3.51 12.44
N LEU A 124 -7.63 2.95 11.89
CA LEU A 124 -8.73 3.73 11.32
C LEU A 124 -9.36 4.68 12.34
N GLU A 125 -9.59 4.23 13.58
CA GLU A 125 -10.10 5.06 14.67
C GLU A 125 -9.20 6.28 14.98
N GLN A 126 -7.90 6.20 14.72
CA GLN A 126 -6.96 7.30 14.95
C GLN A 126 -6.89 8.30 13.78
N VAL A 127 -7.10 7.83 12.55
CA VAL A 127 -6.85 8.64 11.34
C VAL A 127 -8.12 9.15 10.68
N TYR A 128 -9.25 8.49 10.91
CA TYR A 128 -10.51 8.85 10.26
C TYR A 128 -10.98 10.23 10.74
N GLY A 129 -11.41 11.07 9.81
CA GLY A 129 -11.78 12.47 10.08
C GLY A 129 -10.59 13.43 10.25
N ARG A 130 -9.36 12.92 10.36
CA ARG A 130 -8.14 13.76 10.37
C ARG A 130 -7.58 13.98 8.97
N ILE A 131 -7.60 12.94 8.16
CA ILE A 131 -7.20 12.99 6.75
C ILE A 131 -8.33 12.46 5.86
N SER A 132 -8.49 13.07 4.69
CA SER A 132 -9.56 12.72 3.74
C SER A 132 -9.15 11.65 2.73
N ARG A 133 -7.88 11.22 2.74
CA ARG A 133 -7.30 10.32 1.73
C ARG A 133 -6.79 9.06 2.38
N ILE A 134 -7.66 8.05 2.43
CA ILE A 134 -7.33 6.75 2.99
C ILE A 134 -7.67 5.66 1.97
N LEU A 135 -6.65 4.88 1.63
CA LEU A 135 -6.79 3.61 0.92
C LEU A 135 -6.75 2.47 1.95
N LEU A 136 -7.61 1.47 1.79
CA LEU A 136 -7.67 0.30 2.67
C LEU A 136 -7.31 -0.98 1.91
N GLY A 137 -6.15 -1.57 2.21
CA GLY A 137 -5.77 -2.88 1.70
C GLY A 137 -6.67 -3.98 2.25
N VAL A 138 -7.38 -4.69 1.38
CA VAL A 138 -8.38 -5.69 1.77
C VAL A 138 -7.82 -7.08 2.09
N GLU A 139 -6.57 -7.36 1.71
CA GLU A 139 -5.96 -8.69 1.86
C GLU A 139 -5.90 -9.10 3.33
N GLY A 140 -6.57 -10.21 3.68
CA GLY A 140 -6.67 -10.71 5.06
C GLY A 140 -7.77 -10.05 5.91
N LEU A 141 -8.60 -9.19 5.30
CA LEU A 141 -9.75 -8.54 5.94
C LEU A 141 -11.08 -8.94 5.30
N GLU A 142 -11.10 -9.92 4.38
CA GLU A 142 -12.23 -10.21 3.49
C GLU A 142 -13.56 -10.37 4.23
N LYS A 143 -13.54 -10.98 5.42
CA LYS A 143 -14.74 -11.20 6.25
C LYS A 143 -15.26 -9.95 6.97
N HIS A 144 -14.46 -8.89 7.05
CA HIS A 144 -14.75 -7.68 7.80
C HIS A 144 -14.86 -6.43 6.92
N VAL A 145 -14.60 -6.52 5.61
CA VAL A 145 -14.64 -5.35 4.71
C VAL A 145 -15.98 -4.63 4.81
N ASN A 146 -17.11 -5.35 4.77
CA ASN A 146 -18.46 -4.76 4.86
C ASN A 146 -18.70 -3.98 6.16
N GLU A 147 -18.18 -4.49 7.29
CA GLU A 147 -18.27 -3.82 8.57
C GLU A 147 -17.44 -2.53 8.59
N ILE A 148 -16.25 -2.58 7.99
CA ILE A 148 -15.34 -1.43 7.91
C ILE A 148 -15.92 -0.34 7.02
N ILE A 149 -16.35 -0.65 5.79
CA ILE A 149 -16.90 0.38 4.87
C ILE A 149 -18.16 1.03 5.44
N LYS A 150 -18.99 0.29 6.18
CA LYS A 150 -20.17 0.85 6.85
C LYS A 150 -19.80 1.83 7.95
N SER A 151 -18.70 1.56 8.66
CA SER A 151 -18.21 2.40 9.76
C SER A 151 -17.41 3.60 9.26
N TYR A 152 -16.81 3.49 8.08
CA TYR A 152 -15.91 4.48 7.49
C TYR A 152 -16.20 4.63 5.98
N PRO A 153 -17.32 5.28 5.60
CA PRO A 153 -17.80 5.31 4.23
C PRO A 153 -16.91 6.09 3.25
N GLU A 154 -16.02 6.96 3.73
CA GLU A 154 -15.12 7.76 2.87
C GLU A 154 -13.84 7.00 2.46
N LEU A 155 -13.65 5.77 2.93
CA LEU A 155 -12.50 4.96 2.56
C LEU A 155 -12.61 4.44 1.13
N LYS A 156 -11.47 4.41 0.43
CA LYS A 156 -11.38 3.69 -0.85
C LYS A 156 -10.74 2.33 -0.62
N LEU A 157 -11.34 1.28 -1.18
CA LEU A 157 -10.76 -0.05 -1.08
C LEU A 157 -9.53 -0.16 -1.99
N PHE A 158 -8.49 -0.84 -1.52
CA PHE A 158 -7.26 -1.07 -2.25
C PHE A 158 -7.07 -2.57 -2.46
N PHE A 159 -7.34 -2.99 -3.69
CA PHE A 159 -7.21 -4.37 -4.11
C PHE A 159 -5.87 -4.62 -4.75
N LEU A 160 -5.40 -5.85 -4.63
CA LEU A 160 -4.30 -6.36 -5.42
C LEU A 160 -4.95 -7.19 -6.52
N TYR A 161 -4.60 -6.92 -7.78
CA TYR A 161 -5.21 -7.60 -8.93
C TYR A 161 -5.05 -9.10 -8.80
N ASP A 162 -6.19 -9.79 -8.92
CA ASP A 162 -6.33 -11.23 -8.82
C ASP A 162 -7.57 -11.62 -9.62
N GLU A 163 -7.38 -12.41 -10.67
CA GLU A 163 -8.45 -12.76 -11.63
C GLU A 163 -9.61 -13.48 -10.91
N GLU A 164 -9.28 -14.33 -9.93
CA GLU A 164 -10.27 -15.07 -9.13
C GLU A 164 -11.09 -14.15 -8.19
N LYS A 165 -10.65 -12.90 -7.97
CA LYS A 165 -11.31 -11.93 -7.10
C LYS A 165 -12.02 -10.80 -7.85
N LEU A 166 -12.07 -10.85 -9.18
CA LEU A 166 -12.70 -9.81 -9.98
C LEU A 166 -14.18 -9.60 -9.61
N GLY A 167 -14.94 -10.69 -9.43
CA GLY A 167 -16.35 -10.60 -9.00
C GLY A 167 -16.52 -9.86 -7.68
N PHE A 168 -15.61 -10.06 -6.72
CA PHE A 168 -15.64 -9.35 -5.43
C PHE A 168 -15.40 -7.84 -5.59
N ILE A 169 -14.51 -7.43 -6.49
CA ILE A 169 -14.27 -6.02 -6.80
C ILE A 169 -15.49 -5.41 -7.51
N GLU A 170 -16.07 -6.15 -8.46
CA GLU A 170 -17.28 -5.72 -9.18
C GLU A 170 -18.48 -5.51 -8.25
N ASP A 171 -18.65 -6.38 -7.25
CA ASP A 171 -19.77 -6.27 -6.31
C ASP A 171 -19.69 -4.98 -5.49
N TYR A 172 -18.51 -4.61 -4.98
CA TYR A 172 -18.31 -3.31 -4.32
C TYR A 172 -18.48 -2.12 -5.26
N ALA A 173 -18.05 -2.26 -6.51
CA ALA A 173 -18.24 -1.21 -7.50
C ALA A 173 -19.74 -0.98 -7.80
N LYS A 174 -20.56 -2.05 -7.85
CA LYS A 174 -22.04 -1.95 -8.00
C LYS A 174 -22.69 -1.26 -6.80
N GLU A 175 -22.13 -1.43 -5.61
CA GLU A 175 -22.56 -0.74 -4.38
C GLU A 175 -22.05 0.70 -4.29
N GLY A 176 -21.32 1.19 -5.30
CA GLY A 176 -20.81 2.56 -5.34
C GLY A 176 -19.55 2.79 -4.49
N VAL A 177 -18.90 1.73 -4.00
CA VAL A 177 -17.69 1.83 -3.20
C VAL A 177 -16.49 2.11 -4.10
N GLU A 178 -15.87 3.27 -3.93
CA GLU A 178 -14.66 3.63 -4.67
C GLU A 178 -13.51 2.68 -4.36
N SER A 179 -12.82 2.23 -5.42
CA SER A 179 -11.76 1.24 -5.32
C SER A 179 -10.55 1.62 -6.17
N ALA A 180 -9.37 1.21 -5.71
CA ALA A 180 -8.12 1.24 -6.45
C ALA A 180 -7.60 -0.19 -6.58
N VAL A 181 -7.07 -0.54 -7.75
CA VAL A 181 -6.56 -1.89 -8.04
C VAL A 181 -5.09 -1.79 -8.40
N TYR A 182 -4.23 -2.43 -7.62
CA TYR A 182 -2.81 -2.56 -7.88
C TYR A 182 -2.56 -3.72 -8.85
N VAL A 183 -2.01 -3.39 -10.01
CA VAL A 183 -1.63 -4.36 -11.04
C VAL A 183 -0.10 -4.43 -11.13
N PRO A 184 0.54 -5.55 -10.77
CA PRO A 184 1.94 -5.76 -11.07
C PRO A 184 2.14 -5.80 -12.58
N TYR A 185 3.17 -5.12 -13.08
CA TYR A 185 3.48 -5.11 -14.51
C TYR A 185 4.99 -5.14 -14.74
N ALA A 186 5.38 -5.61 -15.92
CA ALA A 186 6.72 -5.47 -16.48
C ALA A 186 6.58 -5.09 -17.95
N VAL A 187 7.35 -4.12 -18.41
CA VAL A 187 7.32 -3.63 -19.78
C VAL A 187 8.68 -3.87 -20.42
N ASP A 188 8.66 -4.40 -21.65
CA ASP A 188 9.86 -4.55 -22.49
C ASP A 188 11.00 -5.30 -21.80
N LYS A 189 10.68 -6.50 -21.29
CA LYS A 189 11.64 -7.40 -20.63
C LYS A 189 11.54 -8.80 -21.24
N PRO A 190 12.67 -9.53 -21.35
CA PRO A 190 12.64 -10.95 -21.67
C PRO A 190 11.74 -11.73 -20.70
N LEU A 191 11.02 -12.75 -21.19
CA LEU A 191 10.08 -13.53 -20.38
C LEU A 191 10.73 -14.09 -19.10
N ASN A 192 11.95 -14.61 -19.19
CA ASN A 192 12.68 -15.15 -18.04
C ASN A 192 12.93 -14.08 -16.96
N ASP A 193 13.16 -12.84 -17.36
CA ASP A 193 13.38 -11.74 -16.42
C ASP A 193 12.06 -11.28 -15.81
N ILE A 194 10.98 -11.25 -16.60
CA ILE A 194 9.62 -11.01 -16.08
C ILE A 194 9.27 -12.04 -15.01
N VAL A 195 9.49 -13.33 -15.29
CA VAL A 195 9.21 -14.41 -14.34
C VAL A 195 10.03 -14.22 -13.07
N LYS A 196 11.34 -13.96 -13.17
CA LYS A 196 12.19 -13.70 -11.99
C LYS A 196 11.73 -12.49 -11.18
N MET A 197 11.41 -11.38 -11.86
CA MET A 197 10.98 -10.14 -11.20
C MET A 197 9.63 -10.30 -10.48
N LEU A 198 8.69 -11.02 -11.10
CA LEU A 198 7.37 -11.24 -10.54
C LEU A 198 7.30 -12.44 -9.60
N ALA A 199 8.27 -13.35 -9.61
CA ALA A 199 8.28 -14.56 -8.77
C ALA A 199 8.17 -14.20 -7.29
N ASP A 200 8.98 -13.29 -6.77
CA ASP A 200 8.92 -12.86 -5.36
C ASP A 200 7.54 -12.30 -4.99
N TYR A 201 6.93 -11.55 -5.92
CA TYR A 201 5.59 -11.02 -5.72
C TYR A 201 4.54 -12.13 -5.73
N ALA A 202 4.57 -12.98 -6.74
CA ALA A 202 3.63 -14.08 -6.94
C ALA A 202 3.69 -15.06 -5.77
N LEU A 203 4.89 -15.42 -5.32
CA LEU A 203 5.11 -16.32 -4.18
C LEU A 203 4.63 -15.74 -2.86
N ARG A 204 4.39 -14.42 -2.73
CA ARG A 204 3.76 -13.83 -1.54
C ARG A 204 2.24 -13.91 -1.56
N ARG A 205 1.61 -14.26 -2.70
CA ARG A 205 0.15 -14.37 -2.82
C ARG A 205 -0.33 -15.68 -2.19
N ARG A 206 -1.37 -15.61 -1.36
CA ARG A 206 -1.92 -16.77 -0.66
C ARG A 206 -2.38 -17.87 -1.62
N TRP A 207 -3.14 -17.52 -2.67
CA TRP A 207 -3.67 -18.48 -3.63
C TRP A 207 -2.55 -19.26 -4.35
N LEU A 208 -1.45 -18.60 -4.73
CA LEU A 208 -0.35 -19.30 -5.42
C LEU A 208 0.35 -20.25 -4.47
N LYS A 209 0.57 -19.86 -3.20
CA LYS A 209 1.12 -20.76 -2.19
C LYS A 209 0.22 -21.98 -1.99
N GLU A 210 -1.09 -21.79 -1.95
CA GLU A 210 -2.06 -22.89 -1.81
C GLU A 210 -2.06 -23.81 -3.04
N LYS A 211 -2.00 -23.24 -4.24
CA LYS A 211 -1.90 -23.99 -5.50
C LYS A 211 -0.59 -24.80 -5.58
N LEU A 212 0.55 -24.19 -5.28
CA LEU A 212 1.85 -24.88 -5.26
C LEU A 212 1.85 -26.05 -4.25
N LYS A 213 1.27 -25.85 -3.07
CA LYS A 213 1.07 -26.94 -2.09
C LYS A 213 0.20 -28.07 -2.62
N SER A 214 -0.89 -27.75 -3.33
CA SER A 214 -1.75 -28.77 -3.96
C SER A 214 -1.03 -29.59 -5.04
N MET A 215 0.04 -29.04 -5.62
CA MET A 215 0.90 -29.68 -6.61
C MET A 215 2.10 -30.42 -5.99
N GLY A 216 2.25 -30.42 -4.66
CA GLY A 216 3.34 -31.11 -3.96
C GLY A 216 4.61 -30.28 -3.73
N TYR A 217 4.57 -28.97 -3.97
CA TYR A 217 5.68 -28.06 -3.65
C TYR A 217 5.50 -27.48 -2.24
N ASN A 218 6.55 -27.53 -1.42
CA ASN A 218 6.57 -26.95 -0.05
C ASN A 218 7.15 -25.54 -0.04
#